data_AF-A0A521KBV1-F1
#
_entry.id   AF-A0A521KBV1-F1
#
_cell.length_a   1.000
_cell.length_b   1.000
_cell.length_c   1.000
_cell.angle_alpha   90.00
_cell.angle_beta   90.00
_cell.angle_gamma   90.00
#
_symmetry.space_group_name_H-M   'P 1'
#
loop_
_entity.id
_entity.type
_entity.pdbx_description
1 polymer ?
#
loop_
_entity_poly.entity_id
_entity_poly.type
_entity_poly.pdbx_seq_one_letter_code
_entity_poly.pdbx_strand_id
1 'polypeptide(L)'
;MTTASSGTNSMKFSLDEVLQGMLASVEQDSFTDDTTRLAAMFEGLASTVALFAPMAAGVDPQAVAGALKKLEDKAILTHADGKYTLTESGRAHCVSGKRTLFNRGDQEQLEAAAKTFATV
;
A
#
# COMPACT_ATOMS: atom_id res chain seq x y z
N MET A 1 38.98 8.52 4.57
CA MET A 1 38.17 7.30 4.77
C MET A 1 36.72 7.73 4.77
N THR A 2 36.05 7.64 3.63
CA THR A 2 34.68 8.14 3.46
C THR A 2 33.73 6.97 3.68
N THR A 3 32.93 7.07 4.74
CA THR A 3 31.90 6.09 5.11
C THR A 3 30.80 6.03 4.05
N ALA A 4 30.30 4.82 3.84
CA ALA A 4 29.30 4.45 2.86
C ALA A 4 28.05 5.32 2.89
N SER A 5 27.56 5.66 1.70
CA SER A 5 26.13 5.83 1.45
C SER A 5 25.80 4.92 0.30
N SER A 6 25.46 3.68 0.61
CA SER A 6 24.68 2.82 -0.27
C SER A 6 23.58 3.68 -0.85
N GLY A 7 23.48 3.75 -2.18
CA GLY A 7 22.36 4.38 -2.86
C GLY A 7 21.10 3.58 -2.57
N THR A 8 20.54 3.78 -1.38
CA THR A 8 19.21 3.31 -1.04
C THR A 8 18.30 4.05 -1.98
N ASN A 9 17.74 3.35 -2.96
CA ASN A 9 16.54 3.75 -3.67
C ASN A 9 15.49 4.00 -2.58
N SER A 10 15.50 5.22 -2.05
CA SER A 10 14.71 5.59 -0.89
C SER A 10 13.31 5.68 -1.42
N MET A 11 12.51 4.63 -1.15
CA MET A 11 11.09 4.66 -1.44
C MET A 11 10.55 6.01 -0.98
N LYS A 12 9.98 6.77 -1.91
CA LYS A 12 9.49 8.13 -1.66
C LYS A 12 8.38 8.13 -0.59
N PHE A 13 7.76 6.97 -0.36
CA PHE A 13 6.70 6.70 0.61
C PHE A 13 6.90 5.29 1.21
N SER A 14 6.53 5.11 2.47
CA SER A 14 6.54 3.83 3.16
C SER A 14 5.43 2.92 2.61
N LEU A 15 5.60 1.59 2.71
CA LEU A 15 4.61 0.62 2.24
C LEU A 15 3.22 0.84 2.87
N ASP A 16 3.15 1.23 4.15
CA ASP A 16 1.88 1.55 4.81
C ASP A 16 1.22 2.83 4.26
N GLU A 17 2.00 3.84 3.88
CA GLU A 17 1.49 5.07 3.28
C GLU A 17 0.94 4.79 1.86
N VAL A 18 1.66 3.98 1.08
CA VAL A 18 1.22 3.55 -0.25
C VAL A 18 -0.06 2.71 -0.16
N LEU A 19 -0.12 1.78 0.79
CA LEU A 19 -1.33 1.01 1.11
C LEU A 19 -2.49 1.93 1.48
N GLN A 20 -2.29 2.91 2.36
CA GLN A 20 -3.32 3.90 2.69
C GLN A 20 -3.80 4.67 1.46
N GLY A 21 -2.87 5.09 0.60
CA GLY A 21 -3.19 5.77 -0.65
C GLY A 21 -4.03 4.92 -1.60
N MET A 22 -3.73 3.62 -1.70
CA MET A 22 -4.54 2.68 -2.48
C MET A 22 -5.90 2.42 -1.84
N LEU A 23 -5.95 2.18 -0.53
CA LEU A 23 -7.18 1.97 0.24
C LEU A 23 -8.09 3.20 0.23
N ALA A 24 -7.56 4.39 0.03
CA ALA A 24 -8.38 5.58 -0.20
C ALA A 24 -9.19 5.51 -1.50
N SER A 25 -8.72 4.73 -2.47
CA SER A 25 -9.21 4.70 -3.85
C SER A 25 -9.82 3.35 -4.23
N VAL A 26 -9.75 2.35 -3.35
CA VAL A 26 -10.35 1.04 -3.56
C VAL A 26 -11.88 1.14 -3.51
N GLU A 27 -12.57 0.43 -4.39
CA GLU A 27 -14.03 0.37 -4.41
C GLU A 27 -14.58 -0.66 -3.43
N GLN A 28 -13.83 -1.71 -3.14
CA GLN A 28 -14.19 -2.74 -2.16
C GLN A 28 -13.58 -2.43 -0.79
N ASP A 29 -14.41 -2.46 0.24
CA ASP A 29 -13.96 -2.26 1.61
C ASP A 29 -13.25 -3.50 2.17
N SER A 30 -13.39 -4.68 1.57
CA SER A 30 -12.80 -5.92 2.08
C SER A 30 -11.84 -6.59 1.10
N PHE A 31 -10.70 -7.10 1.60
CA PHE A 31 -9.69 -7.80 0.80
C PHE A 31 -9.03 -8.94 1.59
N THR A 32 -8.31 -9.82 0.89
CA THR A 32 -7.65 -10.99 1.50
C THR A 32 -6.56 -10.60 2.49
N ASP A 33 -6.40 -11.37 3.56
CA ASP A 33 -5.24 -11.27 4.47
C ASP A 33 -4.01 -12.05 3.98
N ASP A 34 -4.09 -12.67 2.80
CA ASP A 34 -2.99 -13.39 2.19
C ASP A 34 -1.88 -12.41 1.75
N THR A 35 -0.95 -12.20 2.66
CA THR A 35 0.22 -11.34 2.47
C THR A 35 1.10 -11.76 1.29
N THR A 36 1.10 -13.04 0.91
CA THR A 36 1.85 -13.54 -0.26
C THR A 36 1.19 -13.07 -1.54
N ARG A 37 -0.14 -13.19 -1.61
CA ARG A 37 -0.93 -12.73 -2.75
C ARG A 37 -0.88 -11.21 -2.90
N LEU A 38 -0.95 -10.49 -1.79
CA LEU A 38 -0.77 -9.03 -1.76
C LEU A 38 0.63 -8.62 -2.20
N ALA A 39 1.69 -9.29 -1.74
CA ALA A 39 3.06 -9.03 -2.15
C ALA A 39 3.26 -9.23 -3.67
N ALA A 40 2.77 -10.34 -4.23
CA ALA A 40 2.83 -10.61 -5.67
C ALA A 40 2.07 -9.56 -6.50
N MET A 41 0.93 -9.07 -5.98
CA MET A 41 0.20 -7.98 -6.60
C MET A 41 1.00 -6.66 -6.56
N PHE A 42 1.64 -6.32 -5.44
CA PHE A 42 2.52 -5.14 -5.36
C PHE A 42 3.70 -5.23 -6.33
N GLU A 43 4.27 -6.42 -6.53
CA GLU A 43 5.31 -6.67 -7.53
C GLU A 43 4.79 -6.50 -8.97
N GLY A 44 3.58 -6.97 -9.27
CA GLY A 44 2.91 -6.72 -10.54
C GLY A 44 2.63 -5.24 -10.79
N LEU A 45 2.21 -4.51 -9.75
CA LEU A 45 2.02 -3.06 -9.78
C LEU A 45 3.35 -2.33 -9.96
N ALA A 46 4.43 -2.82 -9.39
CA ALA A 46 5.76 -2.25 -9.56
C ALA A 46 6.25 -2.26 -11.01
N SER A 47 5.77 -3.21 -11.80
CA SER A 47 6.07 -3.31 -13.23
C SER A 47 5.28 -2.34 -14.11
N THR A 48 4.19 -1.77 -13.58
CA THR A 48 3.23 -0.94 -14.35
C THR A 48 3.12 0.48 -13.82
N VAL A 49 3.42 0.69 -12.54
CA VAL A 49 3.25 1.96 -11.81
C VAL A 49 4.59 2.36 -11.21
N ALA A 50 5.11 3.52 -11.65
CA ALA A 50 6.43 4.00 -11.24
C ALA A 50 6.54 4.25 -9.73
N LEU A 51 5.45 4.60 -9.06
CA LEU A 51 5.36 4.72 -7.59
C LEU A 51 5.78 3.42 -6.88
N PHE A 52 5.46 2.27 -7.49
CA PHE A 52 5.75 0.95 -6.96
C PHE A 52 7.06 0.39 -7.51
N ALA A 53 7.75 1.03 -8.46
CA ALA A 53 9.02 0.57 -9.02
C ALA A 53 10.04 0.00 -7.99
N PRO A 54 10.24 0.59 -6.80
CA PRO A 54 11.13 -0.01 -5.80
C PRO A 54 10.67 -1.37 -5.24
N MET A 55 9.37 -1.68 -5.35
CA MET A 55 8.77 -2.99 -5.02
C MET A 55 9.03 -4.06 -6.11
N ALA A 56 9.50 -3.67 -7.30
CA ALA A 56 9.84 -4.62 -8.37
C ALA A 56 11.09 -5.46 -8.03
N ALA A 57 11.89 -5.01 -7.06
CA ALA A 57 13.01 -5.78 -6.52
C ALA A 57 12.56 -6.96 -5.64
N GLY A 58 11.24 -7.11 -5.43
CA GLY A 58 10.62 -8.10 -4.56
C GLY A 58 9.98 -7.44 -3.34
N VAL A 59 8.75 -7.83 -3.05
CA VAL A 59 8.02 -7.39 -1.86
C VAL A 59 8.04 -8.51 -0.84
N ASP A 60 8.61 -8.23 0.34
CA ASP A 60 8.58 -9.19 1.44
C ASP A 60 7.15 -9.29 2.00
N PRO A 61 6.52 -10.49 2.01
CA PRO A 61 5.22 -10.70 2.65
C PRO A 61 5.19 -10.25 4.12
N GLN A 62 6.32 -10.34 4.84
CA GLN A 62 6.42 -9.84 6.21
C GLN A 62 6.31 -8.32 6.29
N ALA A 63 6.84 -7.60 5.30
CA ALA A 63 6.69 -6.15 5.23
C ALA A 63 5.22 -5.77 4.99
N VAL A 64 4.52 -6.51 4.13
CA VAL A 64 3.08 -6.35 3.90
C VAL A 64 2.29 -6.64 5.18
N ALA A 65 2.60 -7.76 5.86
CA ALA A 65 1.99 -8.11 7.15
C ALA A 65 2.18 -6.99 8.19
N GLY A 66 3.40 -6.46 8.29
CA GLY A 66 3.72 -5.36 9.20
C GLY A 66 2.98 -4.07 8.85
N ALA A 67 2.82 -3.75 7.57
CA ALA A 67 2.04 -2.60 7.12
C ALA A 67 0.55 -2.77 7.46
N LEU A 68 -0.04 -3.93 7.17
CA LEU A 68 -1.44 -4.23 7.50
C LEU A 68 -1.69 -4.18 9.01
N LYS A 69 -0.79 -4.75 9.81
CA LYS A 69 -0.88 -4.70 11.27
C LYS A 69 -0.81 -3.27 11.81
N LYS A 70 0.04 -2.40 11.26
CA LYS A 70 0.04 -0.97 11.61
C LYS A 70 -1.27 -0.27 11.28
N LEU A 71 -1.93 -0.65 10.18
CA LEU A 71 -3.23 -0.08 9.80
C LEU A 71 -4.34 -0.60 10.71
N GLU A 72 -4.26 -1.87 11.12
CA GLU A 72 -5.13 -2.46 12.13
C GLU A 72 -4.97 -1.76 13.50
N ASP A 73 -3.73 -1.56 13.96
CA ASP A 73 -3.41 -0.84 15.21
C ASP A 73 -3.91 0.62 15.18
N LYS A 74 -3.96 1.24 13.99
CA LYS A 74 -4.52 2.58 13.77
C LYS A 74 -6.06 2.60 13.64
N ALA A 75 -6.73 1.46 13.81
CA ALA A 75 -8.16 1.26 13.58
C ALA A 75 -8.63 1.63 12.15
N ILE A 76 -7.71 1.61 11.19
CA ILE A 76 -8.01 1.85 9.77
C ILE A 76 -8.59 0.59 9.14
N LEU A 77 -8.01 -0.57 9.48
CA LEU A 77 -8.47 -1.88 9.05
C LEU A 77 -8.98 -2.68 10.24
N THR A 78 -9.94 -3.56 10.01
CA THR A 78 -10.36 -4.62 10.92
C THR A 78 -10.06 -5.97 10.28
N HIS A 79 -9.43 -6.87 11.02
CA HIS A 79 -9.17 -8.24 10.58
C HIS A 79 -10.25 -9.16 11.13
N ALA A 80 -10.98 -9.85 10.24
CA ALA A 80 -12.00 -10.83 10.60
C ALA A 80 -12.14 -11.86 9.48
N ASP A 81 -12.40 -13.12 9.84
CA ASP A 81 -12.70 -14.21 8.89
C ASP A 81 -11.65 -14.39 7.76
N GLY A 82 -10.36 -14.17 8.07
CA GLY A 82 -9.28 -14.28 7.07
C GLY A 82 -9.30 -13.18 6.02
N LYS A 83 -9.84 -12.01 6.37
CA LYS A 83 -9.91 -10.83 5.49
C LYS A 83 -9.67 -9.55 6.29
N TYR A 84 -9.10 -8.56 5.62
CA TYR A 84 -9.05 -7.20 6.13
C TYR A 84 -10.22 -6.41 5.57
N THR A 85 -10.92 -5.68 6.44
CA THR A 85 -12.00 -4.77 6.08
C THR A 85 -11.61 -3.35 6.47
N LEU A 86 -11.67 -2.43 5.51
CA LEU A 86 -11.47 -1.01 5.70
C LEU A 86 -12.67 -0.44 6.46
N THR A 87 -12.40 0.18 7.61
CA THR A 87 -13.44 0.84 8.38
C THR A 87 -13.80 2.17 7.71
N GLU A 88 -15.04 2.64 7.90
CA GLU A 88 -15.49 3.91 7.31
C GLU A 88 -14.62 5.10 7.77
N SER A 89 -14.24 5.10 9.06
CA SER A 89 -13.29 6.07 9.63
C SER A 89 -11.88 5.91 9.06
N GLY A 90 -11.43 4.67 8.86
CA GLY A 90 -10.16 4.35 8.21
C GLY A 90 -10.09 4.86 6.78
N ARG A 91 -11.16 4.68 6.00
CA ARG A 91 -11.29 5.20 4.64
C ARG A 91 -11.16 6.72 4.61
N ALA A 92 -11.85 7.44 5.50
CA ALA A 92 -11.72 8.90 5.60
C ALA A 92 -10.27 9.32 5.92
N HIS A 93 -9.61 8.58 6.81
CA HIS A 93 -8.20 8.81 7.15
C HIS A 93 -7.27 8.57 5.95
N CYS A 94 -7.48 7.49 5.21
CA CYS A 94 -6.76 7.14 4.00
C CYS A 94 -6.96 8.20 2.90
N VAL A 95 -8.19 8.68 2.68
CA VAL A 95 -8.50 9.74 1.70
C VAL A 95 -7.84 11.06 2.09
N SER A 96 -7.88 11.42 3.36
CA SER A 96 -7.20 12.60 3.89
C SER A 96 -5.68 12.49 3.69
N GLY A 97 -5.08 11.37 4.10
CA GLY A 97 -3.66 11.07 3.91
C GLY A 97 -3.25 11.06 2.45
N LYS A 98 -4.07 10.49 1.56
CA LYS A 98 -3.83 10.49 0.12
C LYS A 98 -3.72 11.92 -0.43
N ARG A 99 -4.63 12.81 -0.02
CA ARG A 99 -4.66 14.21 -0.47
C ARG A 99 -3.50 15.05 0.07
N THR A 100 -2.98 14.72 1.24
CA THR A 100 -1.93 15.51 1.91
C THR A 100 -0.52 15.00 1.59
N LEU A 101 -0.32 13.69 1.47
CA LEU A 101 0.99 13.06 1.27
C LEU A 101 1.36 12.92 -0.21
N PHE A 102 0.39 12.65 -1.09
CA PHE A 102 0.65 12.36 -2.50
C PHE A 102 0.28 13.55 -3.38
N ASN A 103 1.13 13.87 -4.34
CA ASN A 103 0.80 14.86 -5.37
C ASN A 103 -0.20 14.28 -6.39
N ARG A 104 -0.74 15.11 -7.30
CA ARG A 104 -1.75 14.66 -8.29
C ARG A 104 -1.28 13.46 -9.13
N GLY A 105 -0.03 13.44 -9.59
CA GLY A 105 0.48 12.31 -10.40
C GLY A 105 0.69 11.02 -9.60
N ASP A 106 1.03 11.14 -8.32
CA ASP A 106 1.12 10.00 -7.40
C ASP A 106 -0.29 9.49 -7.06
N GLN A 107 -1.29 10.38 -6.93
CA GLN A 107 -2.70 10.01 -6.70
C GLN A 107 -3.31 9.24 -7.87
N GLU A 108 -3.06 9.65 -9.11
CA GLU A 108 -3.52 8.94 -10.32
C GLU A 108 -2.94 7.52 -10.40
N GLN A 109 -1.67 7.37 -10.04
CA GLN A 109 -0.99 6.08 -9.95
C GLN A 109 -1.59 5.18 -8.86
N LEU A 110 -1.90 5.73 -7.69
CA LEU A 110 -2.58 5.00 -6.61
C LEU A 110 -4.00 4.56 -7.02
N GLU A 111 -4.72 5.38 -7.78
CA GLU A 111 -6.05 5.03 -8.31
C GLU A 111 -5.97 3.90 -9.34
N ALA A 112 -4.99 3.95 -10.24
CA ALA A 112 -4.74 2.87 -11.17
C ALA A 112 -4.41 1.56 -10.43
N ALA A 113 -3.56 1.63 -9.41
CA ALA A 113 -3.21 0.49 -8.58
C ALA A 113 -4.41 -0.06 -7.79
N ALA A 114 -5.26 0.81 -7.24
CA ALA A 114 -6.44 0.43 -6.49
C ALA A 114 -7.48 -0.31 -7.35
N LYS A 115 -7.58 0.00 -8.64
CA LYS A 115 -8.41 -0.76 -9.58
C LYS A 115 -7.92 -2.20 -9.74
N THR A 116 -6.61 -2.40 -9.83
CA THR A 116 -6.03 -3.75 -9.84
C THR A 116 -6.26 -4.46 -8.51
N PHE A 117 -6.12 -3.75 -7.39
CA PHE A 117 -6.38 -4.28 -6.05
C PHE A 117 -7.81 -4.80 -5.87
N ALA A 118 -8.81 -4.08 -6.40
CA ALA A 118 -10.22 -4.48 -6.33
C ALA A 118 -10.53 -5.79 -7.10
N THR A 119 -9.59 -6.32 -7.89
CA THR A 119 -9.79 -7.58 -8.63
C THR A 119 -9.20 -8.81 -7.93
N VAL A 120 -8.57 -8.63 -6.76
CA VAL A 120 -7.87 -9.67 -5.98
C VAL A 120 -8.77 -10.24 -4.90
#